data_AF-A0A1Y0MKN8-F1
#
_entry.id   AF-A0A1Y0MKN8-F1
#
_cell.length_a   1.000
_cell.length_b   1.000
_cell.length_c   1.000
_cell.angle_alpha   90.00
_cell.angle_beta   90.00
_cell.angle_gamma   90.00
#
_symmetry.space_group_name_H-M   'P 1'
#
loop_
_entity.id
_entity.type
_entity.pdbx_description
1 polymer ?
#
loop_
_entity_poly.entity_id
_entity_poly.type
_entity_poly.pdbx_seq_one_letter_code
_entity_poly.pdbx_strand_id
1 'polypeptide(L)'
;MINNFQSALRSTFFCFLVCCGLLLSCVNATVAQQMEYREISLMAQTRGYTKAIVFTQDKLTITEQGTVNSSRTKTLQPEQVLAIKKALAALDSEALKADFEVSDAVAADAALMYSLQLDTAKEELETDYFALEDPPAVLKDLIATLLEIEAALFKD
;
A
#
# COMPACT_ATOMS: atom_id res chain seq x y z
N MET A 1 66.13 20.94 31.51
CA MET A 1 65.00 21.84 31.81
C MET A 1 64.30 22.12 30.48
N ILE A 2 63.53 21.19 29.89
CA ILE A 2 62.13 20.81 30.19
C ILE A 2 61.32 22.02 30.66
N ASN A 3 60.66 22.69 29.72
CA ASN A 3 59.31 23.25 29.82
C ASN A 3 59.06 24.15 28.59
N ASN A 4 58.42 23.59 27.56
CA ASN A 4 57.61 24.34 26.58
C ASN A 4 56.73 23.41 25.70
N PHE A 5 56.60 22.13 26.06
CA PHE A 5 55.87 21.11 25.29
C PHE A 5 54.37 20.98 25.65
N GLN A 6 53.82 21.90 26.44
CA GLN A 6 52.41 21.86 26.88
C GLN A 6 51.48 22.85 26.19
N SER A 7 51.99 23.78 25.36
CA SER A 7 51.14 24.77 24.69
C SER A 7 50.62 24.31 23.32
N ALA A 8 51.36 23.45 22.61
CA ALA A 8 50.97 22.97 21.27
C ALA A 8 49.89 21.86 21.28
N LEU A 9 49.69 21.17 22.41
CA LEU A 9 48.76 20.02 22.50
C LEU A 9 47.29 20.40 22.69
N ARG A 10 46.99 21.67 23.02
CA ARG A 10 45.60 22.15 23.19
C ARG A 10 45.00 22.75 21.92
N SER A 11 45.81 23.05 20.90
CA SER A 11 45.36 23.75 19.69
C SER A 11 44.95 22.83 18.53
N THR A 12 45.38 21.56 18.52
CA THR A 12 45.03 20.61 17.44
C THR A 12 43.80 19.76 17.77
N PHE A 13 43.47 19.60 19.05
CA PHE A 13 42.28 18.85 19.48
C PHE A 13 40.96 19.60 19.22
N PHE A 14 41.01 20.94 19.20
CA PHE A 14 39.84 21.77 18.95
C PHE A 14 39.46 21.90 17.47
N CYS A 15 40.37 21.57 16.54
CA CYS A 15 40.11 21.69 15.10
C CYS A 15 39.52 20.41 14.48
N PHE A 16 39.71 19.25 15.10
CA PHE A 16 39.19 17.97 14.60
C PHE A 16 37.73 17.69 15.02
N LEU A 17 37.28 18.28 16.13
CA LEU A 17 35.93 18.06 16.69
C LEU A 17 34.84 18.97 16.10
N VAL A 18 35.21 20.08 15.46
CA VAL A 18 34.24 21.04 14.88
C VAL A 18 33.94 20.75 13.40
N CYS A 19 34.86 20.11 12.66
CA CYS A 19 34.60 19.79 11.25
C CYS A 19 33.83 18.47 11.02
N CYS A 20 33.81 17.56 11.98
CA CYS A 20 33.03 16.31 11.87
C CYS A 20 31.60 16.42 12.44
N GLY A 21 31.27 17.51 13.16
CA GLY A 21 30.00 17.68 13.86
C GLY A 21 28.86 18.35 13.07
N LEU A 22 29.12 18.85 11.86
CA LEU A 22 28.16 19.66 11.09
C LEU A 22 27.74 19.08 9.73
N LEU A 23 28.09 17.82 9.45
CA LEU A 23 27.55 17.06 8.31
C LEU A 23 26.55 15.96 8.71
N LEU A 24 26.04 16.00 9.94
CA LEU A 24 24.83 15.27 10.36
C LEU A 24 23.56 16.12 10.18
N SER A 25 23.69 17.19 9.39
CA SER A 25 22.58 18.02 8.92
C SER A 25 21.75 17.22 7.92
N CYS A 26 20.72 16.55 8.45
CA CYS A 26 19.40 16.62 7.85
C CYS A 26 19.29 16.19 6.38
N VAL A 27 19.90 15.09 6.00
CA VAL A 27 19.19 14.23 5.03
C VAL A 27 18.15 13.51 5.88
N ASN A 28 17.00 14.17 6.06
CA ASN A 28 15.73 13.49 6.24
C ASN A 28 15.59 12.56 5.03
N ALA A 29 16.28 11.42 5.08
CA ALA A 29 15.73 10.20 4.55
C ALA A 29 14.56 9.93 5.49
N THR A 30 13.45 10.63 5.22
CA THR A 30 12.12 10.14 5.52
C THR A 30 12.12 8.78 4.84
N VAL A 31 12.53 7.76 5.59
CA VAL A 31 12.33 6.38 5.25
C VAL A 31 10.81 6.30 5.17
N ALA A 32 10.27 6.47 3.97
CA ALA A 32 8.93 6.07 3.66
C ALA A 32 8.90 4.61 4.10
N GLN A 33 8.32 4.35 5.27
CA GLN A 33 8.10 3.00 5.76
C GLN A 33 7.18 2.38 4.71
N GLN A 34 7.79 1.66 3.77
CA GLN A 34 7.07 0.98 2.73
C GLN A 34 6.12 0.02 3.44
N MET A 35 4.83 0.30 3.37
CA MET A 35 3.81 -0.49 4.04
C MET A 35 3.94 -1.93 3.55
N GLU A 36 4.16 -2.86 4.48
CA GLU A 36 4.32 -4.28 4.17
C GLU A 36 2.94 -4.91 4.17
N TYR A 37 2.36 -5.01 2.97
CA TYR A 37 1.06 -5.63 2.72
C TYR A 37 1.17 -7.15 2.70
N ARG A 38 0.27 -7.82 3.41
CA ARG A 38 0.12 -9.27 3.42
C ARG A 38 -0.90 -9.71 2.39
N GLU A 39 -2.02 -8.99 2.33
CA GLU A 39 -3.14 -9.29 1.46
C GLU A 39 -3.82 -8.01 0.99
N ILE A 40 -4.32 -8.05 -0.25
CA ILE A 40 -5.21 -7.05 -0.82
C ILE A 40 -6.46 -7.79 -1.29
N SER A 41 -7.64 -7.34 -0.85
CA SER A 41 -8.92 -7.92 -1.27
C SER A 41 -9.79 -6.83 -1.88
N LEU A 42 -10.07 -6.95 -3.19
CA LEU A 42 -11.09 -6.14 -3.86
C LEU A 42 -12.37 -6.98 -3.97
N MET A 43 -13.41 -6.56 -3.28
CA MET A 43 -14.70 -7.23 -3.24
C MET A 43 -15.69 -6.47 -4.11
N ALA A 44 -16.49 -7.21 -4.88
CA ALA A 44 -17.64 -6.69 -5.61
C ALA A 44 -18.89 -7.46 -5.15
N GLN A 45 -19.94 -6.74 -4.78
CA GLN A 45 -21.16 -7.33 -4.23
C GLN A 45 -22.41 -6.73 -4.87
N THR A 46 -23.37 -7.60 -5.16
CA THR A 46 -24.76 -7.24 -5.49
C THR A 46 -25.70 -8.21 -4.79
N ARG A 47 -27.01 -8.09 -5.02
CA ARG A 47 -28.02 -8.97 -4.44
C ARG A 47 -27.86 -10.41 -4.94
N GLY A 48 -27.18 -11.24 -4.14
CA GLY A 48 -27.03 -12.68 -4.39
C GLY A 48 -25.79 -13.07 -5.20
N TYR A 49 -24.87 -12.14 -5.47
CA TYR A 49 -23.57 -12.42 -6.07
C TYR A 49 -22.46 -11.64 -5.37
N THR A 50 -21.37 -12.31 -5.08
CA THR A 50 -20.14 -11.73 -4.53
C THR A 50 -18.96 -12.23 -5.35
N LYS A 51 -18.04 -11.33 -5.69
CA LYS A 51 -16.76 -11.63 -6.30
C LYS A 51 -15.65 -11.03 -5.44
N ALA A 52 -14.62 -11.81 -5.14
CA ALA A 52 -13.44 -11.35 -4.43
C ALA A 52 -12.20 -11.57 -5.29
N ILE A 53 -11.39 -10.53 -5.46
CA ILE A 53 -10.07 -10.55 -6.10
C ILE A 53 -9.04 -10.37 -5.01
N VAL A 54 -8.36 -11.46 -4.64
CA VAL A 54 -7.43 -11.50 -3.53
C VAL A 54 -6.01 -11.66 -4.04
N PHE A 55 -5.16 -10.68 -3.75
CA PHE A 55 -3.72 -10.75 -4.01
C PHE A 55 -2.96 -11.05 -2.72
N THR A 56 -2.19 -12.14 -2.74
CA THR A 56 -1.33 -12.55 -1.62
C THR A 56 0.04 -12.93 -2.18
N GLN A 57 1.08 -12.17 -1.80
CA GLN A 57 2.47 -12.35 -2.23
C GLN A 57 2.71 -12.30 -3.76
N ASP A 58 2.53 -13.43 -4.44
CA ASP A 58 2.72 -13.63 -5.87
C ASP A 58 1.51 -14.30 -6.54
N LYS A 59 0.39 -14.42 -5.84
CA LYS A 59 -0.82 -15.08 -6.33
C LYS A 59 -1.98 -14.11 -6.40
N LEU A 60 -2.79 -14.28 -7.43
CA LEU A 60 -4.11 -13.66 -7.54
C LEU A 60 -5.17 -14.77 -7.51
N THR A 61 -6.11 -14.67 -6.58
CA THR A 61 -7.22 -15.60 -6.38
C THR A 61 -8.53 -14.88 -6.64
N ILE A 62 -9.34 -15.44 -7.54
CA ILE A 62 -10.70 -14.97 -7.82
C ILE A 62 -11.67 -15.96 -7.20
N THR A 63 -12.54 -15.48 -6.31
CA THR A 63 -13.62 -16.28 -5.75
C THR A 63 -14.94 -15.65 -6.13
N GLU A 64 -15.85 -16.46 -6.67
CA GLU A 64 -17.20 -16.03 -7.06
C GLU A 64 -18.19 -16.87 -6.25
N GLN A 65 -19.12 -16.20 -5.57
CA GLN A 65 -20.17 -16.82 -4.77
C GLN A 65 -21.53 -16.31 -5.26
N GLY A 66 -22.49 -17.21 -5.45
CA GLY A 66 -23.81 -16.88 -5.96
C GLY A 66 -24.52 -18.11 -6.51
N THR A 67 -25.01 -18.04 -7.74
CA THR A 67 -25.63 -19.20 -8.42
C THR A 67 -24.63 -20.30 -8.75
N VAL A 68 -23.37 -19.91 -9.04
CA VAL A 68 -22.26 -20.84 -9.24
C VAL A 68 -21.14 -20.39 -8.32
N ASN A 69 -20.65 -21.33 -7.50
CA ASN A 69 -19.51 -21.06 -6.63
C ASN A 69 -18.23 -21.51 -7.34
N SER A 70 -17.29 -20.58 -7.52
CA SER A 70 -16.03 -20.83 -8.20
C SER A 70 -14.87 -20.24 -7.38
N SER A 71 -13.70 -20.87 -7.46
CA SER A 71 -12.46 -20.29 -6.95
C SER A 71 -11.32 -20.68 -7.88
N ARG A 72 -10.57 -19.68 -8.34
CA ARG A 72 -9.50 -19.83 -9.32
C ARG A 72 -8.28 -19.05 -8.86
N THR A 73 -7.11 -19.68 -8.84
CA THR A 73 -5.85 -19.03 -8.44
C THR A 73 -4.81 -19.12 -9.55
N LYS A 74 -4.08 -18.03 -9.79
CA LYS A 74 -2.94 -17.97 -10.71
C LYS A 74 -1.73 -17.34 -10.02
N THR A 75 -0.54 -17.83 -10.32
CA THR A 75 0.72 -17.18 -9.95
C THR A 75 1.00 -16.05 -10.94
N LEU A 76 1.26 -14.86 -10.43
CA LEU A 76 1.57 -13.66 -11.18
C LEU A 76 3.01 -13.70 -11.68
N GLN A 77 3.23 -13.12 -12.86
CA GLN A 77 4.57 -12.86 -13.36
C GLN A 77 5.23 -11.73 -12.53
N PRO A 78 6.57 -11.69 -12.44
CA PRO A 78 7.27 -10.68 -11.65
C PRO A 78 6.91 -9.23 -12.00
N GLU A 79 6.64 -8.93 -13.27
CA GLU A 79 6.21 -7.62 -13.74
C GLU A 79 4.81 -7.23 -13.22
N GLN A 80 3.91 -8.20 -13.10
CA GLN A 80 2.56 -8.00 -12.55
C GLN A 80 2.63 -7.75 -11.04
N VAL A 81 3.45 -8.54 -10.33
CA VAL A 81 3.72 -8.31 -8.90
C VAL A 81 4.32 -6.92 -8.67
N LEU A 82 5.26 -6.51 -9.53
CA LEU A 82 5.88 -5.19 -9.44
C LEU A 82 4.88 -4.06 -9.70
N ALA A 83 3.95 -4.23 -10.65
CA ALA A 83 2.91 -3.25 -10.93
C ALA A 83 2.01 -3.03 -9.70
N ILE A 84 1.53 -4.11 -9.07
CA ILE A 84 0.73 -4.02 -7.84
C ILE A 84 1.51 -3.34 -6.72
N LYS A 85 2.78 -3.71 -6.52
CA LYS A 85 3.64 -3.09 -5.49
C LYS A 85 3.88 -1.60 -5.71
N LYS A 86 3.98 -1.17 -6.97
CA LYS A 86 4.10 0.26 -7.32
C LYS A 86 2.81 1.02 -7.00
N ALA A 87 1.66 0.46 -7.35
CA ALA A 87 0.36 1.06 -7.01
C ALA A 87 0.17 1.17 -5.49
N LEU A 88 0.54 0.12 -4.74
CA LEU A 88 0.52 0.14 -3.27
C LEU A 88 1.46 1.20 -2.66
N ALA A 89 2.67 1.36 -3.20
CA ALA A 89 3.62 2.33 -2.69
C ALA A 89 3.19 3.79 -2.95
N ALA A 90 2.24 4.02 -3.86
CA ALA A 90 1.65 5.33 -4.14
C ALA A 90 0.48 5.67 -3.20
N LEU A 91 0.01 4.70 -2.39
CA LEU A 91 -1.08 4.94 -1.45
C LEU A 91 -0.60 5.80 -0.29
N ASP A 92 -1.35 6.86 -0.03
CA ASP A 92 -1.23 7.66 1.19
C ASP A 92 -2.16 7.07 2.25
N SER A 93 -1.58 6.51 3.31
CA SER A 93 -2.33 5.89 4.41
C SER A 93 -3.08 6.88 5.29
N GLU A 94 -2.64 8.14 5.34
CA GLU A 94 -3.38 9.21 6.04
C GLU A 94 -4.57 9.66 5.20
N ALA A 95 -4.39 9.76 3.88
CA ALA A 95 -5.49 10.05 2.95
C ALA A 95 -6.52 8.91 2.90
N LEU A 96 -6.06 7.65 2.95
CA LEU A 96 -6.95 6.50 3.11
C LEU A 96 -7.84 6.72 4.32
N LYS A 97 -7.29 6.91 5.52
CA LYS A 97 -8.06 7.09 6.76
C LYS A 97 -8.96 8.33 6.79
N ALA A 98 -8.66 9.36 5.99
CA ALA A 98 -9.41 10.62 5.96
C ALA A 98 -10.70 10.55 5.11
N ASP A 99 -10.78 9.64 4.13
CA ASP A 99 -11.98 9.42 3.31
C ASP A 99 -13.02 8.50 4.01
N PHE A 100 -12.88 8.25 5.32
CA PHE A 100 -13.71 7.36 6.14
C PHE A 100 -14.69 8.17 6.99
N GLU A 101 -15.72 8.75 6.37
CA GLU A 101 -16.94 9.11 7.11
C GLU A 101 -18.04 8.12 6.74
N VAL A 102 -18.50 7.39 7.76
CA VAL A 102 -19.63 6.46 7.71
C VAL A 102 -20.81 7.17 7.04
N SER A 103 -21.04 6.85 5.77
CA SER A 103 -22.28 7.23 5.10
C SER A 103 -23.36 6.26 5.56
N ASP A 104 -24.37 6.79 6.24
CA ASP A 104 -25.61 6.07 6.53
C ASP A 104 -26.14 5.39 5.26
N ALA A 105 -26.09 4.05 5.28
CA ALA A 105 -26.84 3.14 4.44
C ALA A 105 -27.08 3.60 2.98
N VAL A 106 -26.17 3.23 2.07
CA VAL A 106 -26.59 3.09 0.67
C VAL A 106 -27.56 1.92 0.63
N ALA A 107 -28.85 2.25 0.52
CA ALA A 107 -29.92 1.29 0.27
C ALA A 107 -29.52 0.46 -0.95
N ALA A 108 -29.30 -0.83 -0.72
CA ALA A 108 -28.97 -1.82 -1.74
C ALA A 108 -30.12 -1.94 -2.75
N ASP A 109 -30.15 -1.05 -3.73
CA ASP A 109 -31.01 -1.16 -4.90
C ASP A 109 -30.15 -1.65 -6.08
N ALA A 110 -29.99 -2.99 -6.17
CA ALA A 110 -29.43 -3.76 -7.29
C ALA A 110 -28.04 -3.38 -7.87
N ALA A 111 -27.45 -2.25 -7.49
CA ALA A 111 -26.19 -1.74 -8.01
C ALA A 111 -25.02 -2.60 -7.53
N LEU A 112 -24.06 -2.83 -8.42
CA LEU A 112 -22.81 -3.52 -8.10
C LEU A 112 -21.93 -2.56 -7.29
N MET A 113 -21.67 -2.91 -6.04
CA MET A 113 -20.87 -2.10 -5.11
C MET A 113 -19.52 -2.77 -4.87
N TYR A 114 -18.48 -1.98 -4.66
CA TYR A 114 -17.12 -2.44 -4.45
C TYR A 114 -16.58 -1.98 -3.10
N SER A 115 -15.75 -2.79 -2.45
CA SER A 115 -14.95 -2.39 -1.30
C SER A 115 -13.52 -2.90 -1.47
N LEU A 116 -12.54 -2.21 -0.88
CA LEU A 116 -11.15 -2.63 -0.88
C LEU A 116 -10.66 -2.78 0.56
N GLN A 117 -10.11 -3.94 0.86
CA GLN A 117 -9.43 -4.24 2.12
C GLN A 117 -7.93 -4.43 1.88
N LEU A 118 -7.12 -3.83 2.74
CA LEU A 118 -5.66 -3.94 2.79
C LEU A 118 -5.26 -4.49 4.16
N ASP A 119 -4.79 -5.74 4.19
CA ASP A 119 -4.18 -6.33 5.39
C ASP A 119 -2.68 -6.02 5.38
N THR A 120 -2.24 -5.25 6.37
CA THR A 120 -0.82 -4.93 6.59
C THR A 120 -0.30 -5.65 7.82
N ALA A 121 1.02 -5.67 8.01
CA ALA A 121 1.60 -6.23 9.23
C ALA A 121 1.14 -5.56 10.55
N LYS A 122 0.54 -4.35 10.50
CA LYS A 122 0.21 -3.53 11.68
C LYS A 122 -1.30 -3.33 11.86
N GLU A 123 -2.05 -3.25 10.78
CA GLU A 123 -3.47 -2.92 10.79
C GLU A 123 -4.17 -3.42 9.51
N GLU A 124 -5.48 -3.58 9.62
CA GLU A 124 -6.38 -3.84 8.51
C GLU A 124 -7.09 -2.52 8.16
N LEU A 125 -7.02 -2.12 6.90
CA LEU A 125 -7.68 -0.93 6.38
C LEU A 125 -8.74 -1.38 5.36
N GLU A 126 -10.01 -1.06 5.59
CA GLU A 126 -11.11 -1.42 4.70
C GLU A 126 -11.89 -0.18 4.31
N THR A 127 -12.10 0.05 3.02
CA THR A 127 -12.92 1.19 2.58
C THR A 127 -14.40 0.92 2.71
N ASP A 128 -15.18 2.00 2.83
CA ASP A 128 -16.61 1.95 2.54
C ASP A 128 -16.88 1.48 1.10
N TYR A 129 -18.15 1.12 0.86
CA TYR A 129 -18.60 0.72 -0.46
C TYR A 129 -18.61 1.89 -1.44
N PHE A 130 -18.07 1.67 -2.65
CA PHE A 130 -18.03 2.63 -3.74
C PHE A 130 -18.49 2.02 -5.07
N ALA A 131 -18.86 2.88 -6.04
CA ALA A 131 -19.13 2.47 -7.42
C ALA A 131 -17.81 2.41 -8.22
N LEU A 132 -17.68 1.44 -9.13
CA LEU A 132 -16.43 1.29 -9.91
C LEU A 132 -16.18 2.44 -10.89
N GLU A 133 -17.25 3.12 -11.33
CA GLU A 133 -17.17 4.30 -12.20
C GLU A 133 -16.61 5.53 -11.48
N ASP A 134 -16.68 5.56 -10.15
CA ASP A 134 -16.22 6.66 -9.30
C ASP A 134 -15.52 6.13 -8.02
N PRO A 135 -14.37 5.45 -8.15
CA PRO A 135 -13.64 4.91 -7.01
C PRO A 135 -12.87 6.03 -6.27
N PRO A 136 -12.57 5.85 -4.97
CA PRO A 136 -11.73 6.78 -4.22
C PRO A 136 -10.42 7.10 -4.97
N ALA A 137 -10.08 8.39 -5.07
CA ALA A 137 -8.96 8.85 -5.90
C ALA A 137 -7.64 8.19 -5.50
N VAL A 138 -7.42 7.98 -4.19
CA VAL A 138 -6.23 7.32 -3.65
C VAL A 138 -6.13 5.85 -4.07
N LEU A 139 -7.24 5.17 -4.37
CA LEU A 139 -7.29 3.74 -4.71
C LEU A 139 -7.36 3.44 -6.21
N LYS A 140 -7.68 4.46 -7.02
CA LYS A 140 -8.00 4.30 -8.44
C LYS A 140 -6.96 3.47 -9.21
N ASP A 141 -5.68 3.76 -9.02
CA ASP A 141 -4.60 3.09 -9.74
C ASP A 141 -4.43 1.63 -9.30
N LEU A 142 -4.61 1.34 -8.01
CA LEU A 142 -4.55 -0.02 -7.48
C LEU A 142 -5.72 -0.86 -8.01
N ILE A 143 -6.94 -0.33 -7.97
CA ILE A 143 -8.14 -1.01 -8.47
C ILE A 143 -7.99 -1.30 -9.97
N ALA A 144 -7.58 -0.31 -10.75
CA ALA A 144 -7.34 -0.49 -12.19
C ALA A 144 -6.30 -1.58 -12.45
N THR A 145 -5.17 -1.56 -11.73
CA THR A 145 -4.11 -2.57 -11.87
C THR A 145 -4.61 -3.99 -11.56
N LEU A 146 -5.38 -4.17 -10.48
CA LEU A 146 -5.93 -5.48 -10.11
C LEU A 146 -6.88 -6.02 -11.18
N LEU A 147 -7.78 -5.17 -11.70
CA LEU A 147 -8.76 -5.56 -12.71
C LEU A 147 -8.12 -5.84 -14.08
N GLU A 148 -7.09 -5.10 -14.47
CA GLU A 148 -6.33 -5.36 -15.69
C GLU A 148 -5.61 -6.71 -15.63
N ILE A 149 -4.97 -7.02 -14.50
CA ILE A 149 -4.30 -8.31 -14.29
C ILE A 149 -5.31 -9.44 -14.28
N GLU A 150 -6.45 -9.27 -13.61
CA GLU A 150 -7.54 -10.24 -13.64
C GLU A 150 -7.96 -10.54 -15.08
N ALA A 151 -8.30 -9.50 -15.85
CA ALA A 151 -8.77 -9.64 -17.22
C ALA A 151 -7.71 -10.30 -18.14
N ALA A 152 -6.43 -10.11 -17.86
CA ALA A 152 -5.35 -10.76 -18.60
C ALA A 152 -5.21 -12.26 -18.29
N LEU A 153 -5.46 -12.67 -17.05
CA LEU A 153 -5.20 -14.03 -16.56
C LEU A 153 -6.41 -14.96 -16.57
N PHE A 154 -7.60 -14.40 -16.40
CA PHE A 154 -8.86 -15.13 -16.24
C PHE A 154 -9.86 -14.79 -17.34
N LYS A 155 -9.38 -14.31 -18.49
CA LYS A 155 -10.19 -14.19 -19.71
C LYS A 155 -10.83 -15.55 -20.00
N ASP A 156 -12.16 -15.60 -19.87
CA ASP A 156 -12.98 -16.68 -20.39
C ASP A 156 -12.98 -16.64 -21.93
#